data_AF-A0A183PAN5-F1
#
_entry.id   AF-A0A183PAN5-F1
#
_cell.length_a   1.000
_cell.length_b   1.000
_cell.length_c   1.000
_cell.angle_alpha   90.00
_cell.angle_beta   90.00
_cell.angle_gamma   90.00
#
_symmetry.space_group_name_H-M   'P 1'
#
loop_
_entity.id
_entity.type
_entity.pdbx_description
1 polymer ?
#
loop_
_entity_poly.entity_id
_entity_poly.type
_entity_poly.pdbx_seq_one_letter_code
_entity_poly.pdbx_strand_id
1 'polypeptide(L)' 'MPLRLEANWNNIYFNVADFTKRAYGTNFVEVLRVQVCNGH' A
#
# COMPACT_ATOMS: atom_id res chain seq x y z
N MET A 1 0.12 3.09 8.39
CA MET A 1 -1.23 2.53 8.48
C MET A 1 -1.11 1.03 8.70
N PRO A 2 -1.64 0.47 9.79
CA PRO A 2 -1.55 -0.97 10.03
C PRO A 2 -2.42 -1.74 9.02
N LEU A 3 -1.84 -2.72 8.34
CA LEU A 3 -2.54 -3.64 7.44
C LEU A 3 -2.77 -4.95 8.19
N ARG A 4 -4.03 -5.38 8.32
CA ARG A 4 -4.37 -6.68 8.92
C ARG A 4 -4.35 -7.74 7.83
N LEU A 5 -3.41 -8.68 7.92
CA LEU A 5 -3.36 -9.84 7.03
C LEU A 5 -4.04 -11.02 7.71
N GLU A 6 -5.07 -11.60 7.08
CA GLU A 6 -5.64 -12.86 7.56
C GLU A 6 -4.87 -14.06 6.97
N ALA A 7 -4.92 -15.20 7.67
CA ALA A 7 -4.04 -16.35 7.45
C ALA A 7 -4.07 -16.96 6.02
N ASN A 8 -5.09 -16.65 5.22
CA ASN A 8 -5.26 -17.17 3.85
C ASN A 8 -5.06 -16.11 2.76
N TRP A 9 -4.42 -14.96 3.05
CA TRP A 9 -4.33 -13.88 2.09
C TRP A 9 -3.06 -13.96 1.23
N ASN A 10 -3.21 -14.48 0.01
CA ASN A 10 -2.13 -14.64 -0.96
C ASN A 10 -1.96 -13.42 -1.89
N ASN A 11 -2.99 -12.57 -2.03
CA ASN A 11 -3.01 -11.39 -2.90
C ASN A 11 -3.65 -10.19 -2.20
N ILE A 12 -2.90 -9.10 -2.05
CA ILE A 12 -3.36 -7.86 -1.43
C ILE A 12 -3.52 -6.80 -2.51
N TYR A 13 -4.71 -6.18 -2.59
CA TYR A 13 -4.94 -5.01 -3.44
C TYR A 13 -4.76 -3.74 -2.62
N PHE A 14 -3.77 -2.93 -2.98
CA PHE A 14 -3.51 -1.64 -2.35
C PHE A 14 -3.69 -0.52 -3.37
N ASN A 15 -4.75 0.28 -3.21
CA ASN A 15 -5.00 1.43 -4.08
C ASN A 15 -4.17 2.64 -3.62
N VAL A 16 -2.98 2.79 -4.20
CA VAL A 16 -2.05 3.89 -3.90
C VAL A 16 -2.68 5.25 -4.23
N ALA A 17 -3.49 5.34 -5.29
CA ALA A 17 -4.07 6.60 -5.74
C ALA A 17 -5.10 7.17 -4.75
N ASP A 18 -6.00 6.31 -4.26
CA ASP A 18 -6.96 6.71 -3.24
C ASP A 18 -6.25 7.05 -1.92
N PHE A 19 -5.19 6.32 -1.60
CA PHE A 19 -4.40 6.55 -0.40
C PHE A 19 -3.70 7.90 -0.43
N THR A 20 -2.98 8.25 -1.50
CA THR A 20 -2.28 9.55 -1.59
C THR A 20 -3.27 10.70 -1.58
N LYS A 21 -4.43 10.54 -2.23
CA LYS A 21 -5.48 11.55 -2.24
C LYS A 21 -6.06 11.79 -0.84
N ARG A 22 -6.29 10.74 -0.06
CA ARG A 22 -6.81 10.87 1.32
C ARG A 22 -5.76 11.36 2.31
N ALA A 23 -4.51 10.94 2.14
CA ALA A 23 -3.44 11.29 3.07
C ALA A 23 -2.90 12.72 2.82
N TYR A 24 -2.79 13.13 1.55
CA TYR A 24 -2.10 14.36 1.16
C TYR A 24 -2.94 15.31 0.30
N GLY A 25 -4.15 14.92 -0.12
CA GLY A 25 -5.00 15.74 -1.00
C GLY A 25 -4.51 15.85 -2.45
N THR A 26 -3.43 15.14 -2.79
CA THR A 26 -2.78 15.21 -4.11
C THR A 26 -3.05 13.95 -4.93
N ASN A 27 -3.01 14.10 -6.25
CA ASN A 27 -3.17 12.98 -7.17
C ASN A 27 -1.90 12.14 -7.22
N PHE A 28 -2.08 10.83 -7.27
CA PHE A 28 -1.00 9.90 -7.54
C PHE A 28 -0.53 10.01 -8.99
N VAL A 29 0.78 9.98 -9.19
CA VAL A 29 1.42 10.05 -10.51
C VAL A 29 2.11 8.72 -10.81
N GLU A 30 3.09 8.33 -10.00
CA GLU A 30 3.84 7.09 -10.16
C GLU A 30 4.43 6.59 -8.84
N VAL A 31 4.79 5.29 -8.81
CA VAL A 31 5.59 4.71 -7.73
C VAL A 31 7.04 4.64 -8.18
N LEU A 32 7.95 5.24 -7.40
CA LEU A 32 9.39 5.20 -7.69
C LEU A 32 10.06 3.90 -7.21
N ARG A 33 9.59 3.33 -6.08
CA ARG A 33 10.15 2.11 -5.50
C ARG A 33 9.12 1.39 -4.64
N VAL A 34 9.11 0.06 -4.73
CA VAL A 34 8.40 -0.82 -3.79
C VAL A 34 9.42 -1.62 -3.00
N GLN A 35 9.23 -1.69 -1.68
CA GLN A 35 10.06 -2.50 -0.79
C GLN A 35 9.16 -3.38 0.07
N VAL A 36 9.41 -4.68 0.01
CA VAL A 36 8.79 -5.67 0.90
C VAL A 36 9.84 -6.08 1.92
N CYS A 37 9.61 -5.78 3.19
CA CYS A 37 10.49 -6.21 4.26
C CYS A 37 10.12 -7.63 4.66
N ASN A 38 11.04 -8.58 4.50
CA ASN A 38 10.95 -9.86 5.20
C ASN A 38 11.41 -9.62 6.63
N GLY A 39 10.50 -9.79 7.60
CA GLY A 39 10.87 -9.80 9.01
C GLY A 39 11.85 -10.94 9.26
N HIS A 40 13.06 -10.61 9.72
CA HIS A 40 13.88 -11.54 10.49
C HIS A 40 13.38 -11.55 11.93
#